data_AF-A0AAV9AXW5-F1
#
_entry.id   AF-A0AAV9AXW5-F1
#
_cell.length_a   1.000
_cell.length_b   1.000
_cell.length_c   1.000
_cell.angle_alpha   90.00
_cell.angle_beta   90.00
_cell.angle_gamma   90.00
#
_symmetry.space_group_name_H-M   'P 1'
#
loop_
_entity.id
_entity.type
_entity.pdbx_description
1 polymer ?
#
loop_
_entity_poly.entity_id
_entity_poly.type
_entity_poly.pdbx_seq_one_letter_code
_entity_poly.pdbx_strand_id
1 'polypeptide(L)'
;MPASHLNQSTKYSSMQASKKDGTSENTRKPYYHPHTTSPIQDVNSYCIPQNFQSVDNRFSDDGSHNMNVASQAQQYFTLDSSKGTCPVTNSPSTVSLSPNSGSPISQQDGQSYPSYEIHQSPDSNNIYGSPISGSCVTDDEFDLRQKLRELETAMLGPDSDIVDNFERRAMEIPRGDLKQMLIAFARAVAEDDPYMRGALMESLTQMVSVTGDPMQRLGAYLLEGLVARLASSGSAIYKSLKCKEPSSSELLSYMHILYEVCPYFKFGYMSANGAIAEAVRNEDKVHIIDFQIAQGSQWVTLIQALSARPGGRPKIRITGIDDSVSAYARGGGLHLVGQRLSRVAESCKVPFEFHALDMSGTDVQLEHLKVQQGEALAVNFAFQLHHMPDESVSTLNHRDRLLRLIKGLSPTVVTLVEQESNTNTSPFFPRFLETLDYYTSIFESIDVTLPRDHKERISVEQHCLARDIVNIIACEGAERVERHELFGKWRSRFLMAGFSPYPLSSVVNATIKALLEQYNENYRLEERDGVLYLGWKRRALAVSCAWR
;
A
#
# COMPACT_ATOMS: atom_id res chain seq x y z
N MET A 1 12.43 -56.32 31.97
CA MET A 1 11.92 -57.66 31.61
C MET A 1 10.50 -57.52 31.09
N PRO A 2 10.13 -58.18 29.98
CA PRO A 2 10.77 -58.23 28.65
C PRO A 2 9.88 -57.47 27.61
N ALA A 3 10.41 -56.92 26.51
CA ALA A 3 10.84 -57.58 25.25
C ALA A 3 9.63 -58.13 24.43
N SER A 4 9.56 -58.15 23.10
CA SER A 4 10.55 -58.05 22.02
C SER A 4 9.88 -58.30 20.65
N HIS A 5 10.39 -57.63 19.61
CA HIS A 5 10.79 -58.11 18.28
C HIS A 5 9.96 -59.06 17.37
N LEU A 6 9.87 -58.62 16.10
CA LEU A 6 10.19 -59.28 14.81
C LEU A 6 9.97 -60.79 14.60
N ASN A 7 9.33 -61.14 13.47
CA ASN A 7 9.90 -61.91 12.32
C ASN A 7 8.80 -62.09 11.25
N GLN A 8 8.91 -61.62 10.00
CA GLN A 8 9.66 -62.12 8.83
C GLN A 8 9.29 -63.52 8.28
N SER A 9 8.89 -63.50 7.00
CA SER A 9 9.30 -64.38 5.88
C SER A 9 8.42 -65.58 5.49
N THR A 10 7.88 -65.54 4.26
CA THR A 10 8.09 -66.52 3.14
C THR A 10 7.28 -66.03 1.91
N LYS A 11 7.87 -65.55 0.80
CA LYS A 11 8.54 -66.18 -0.36
C LYS A 11 7.68 -67.07 -1.27
N TYR A 12 7.93 -66.90 -2.58
CA TYR A 12 7.54 -67.63 -3.81
C TYR A 12 6.33 -67.08 -4.60
N SER A 13 6.26 -67.12 -5.93
CA SER A 13 7.16 -66.83 -7.08
C SER A 13 6.36 -67.22 -8.34
N SER A 14 6.48 -66.42 -9.42
CA SER A 14 6.14 -66.76 -10.81
C SER A 14 4.63 -66.82 -11.15
N MET A 15 4.13 -66.48 -12.35
CA MET A 15 4.69 -66.61 -13.69
C MET A 15 4.05 -65.60 -14.67
N GLN A 16 4.75 -65.36 -15.77
CA GLN A 16 4.52 -64.42 -16.86
C GLN A 16 3.42 -64.83 -17.88
N ALA A 17 3.19 -63.89 -18.83
CA ALA A 17 2.73 -64.00 -20.23
C ALA A 17 1.30 -63.44 -20.42
N SER A 18 1.05 -62.28 -21.04
CA SER A 18 1.50 -61.61 -22.27
C SER A 18 0.93 -62.19 -23.57
N LYS A 19 0.54 -61.24 -24.45
CA LYS A 19 0.06 -61.31 -25.86
C LYS A 19 -1.47 -61.29 -26.06
N LYS A 20 -2.03 -60.63 -27.08
CA LYS A 20 -1.67 -59.52 -28.00
C LYS A 20 -2.84 -59.38 -28.99
N ASP A 21 -3.03 -58.16 -29.50
CA ASP A 21 -3.49 -57.77 -30.86
C ASP A 21 -4.95 -57.99 -31.36
N GLY A 22 -5.44 -56.96 -32.07
CA GLY A 22 -6.38 -57.06 -33.21
C GLY A 22 -7.69 -56.25 -33.09
N THR A 23 -7.74 -54.95 -33.41
CA THR A 23 -8.19 -54.30 -34.68
C THR A 23 -9.65 -54.47 -35.13
N SER A 24 -10.30 -53.30 -35.32
CA SER A 24 -11.14 -52.89 -36.49
C SER A 24 -12.69 -52.94 -36.45
N GLU A 25 -13.25 -51.75 -36.69
CA GLU A 25 -14.43 -51.40 -37.53
C GLU A 25 -15.89 -51.30 -36.99
N ASN A 26 -16.38 -50.04 -36.95
CA ASN A 26 -17.63 -49.49 -37.50
C ASN A 26 -18.92 -50.34 -37.52
N THR A 27 -20.00 -49.90 -36.84
CA THR A 27 -21.11 -49.11 -37.44
C THR A 27 -22.26 -48.80 -36.44
N ARG A 28 -22.88 -47.62 -36.65
CA ARG A 28 -24.28 -47.20 -36.38
C ARG A 28 -24.76 -46.87 -34.95
N LYS A 29 -25.06 -45.57 -34.77
CA LYS A 29 -25.96 -44.95 -33.77
C LYS A 29 -27.42 -45.44 -33.95
N PRO A 30 -28.29 -45.33 -32.92
CA PRO A 30 -29.08 -44.10 -32.77
C PRO A 30 -29.24 -43.58 -31.32
N TYR A 31 -29.26 -42.24 -31.24
CA TYR A 31 -29.97 -41.33 -30.31
C TYR A 31 -30.40 -41.81 -28.91
N TYR A 32 -29.92 -41.14 -27.86
CA TYR A 32 -30.72 -40.25 -26.97
C TYR A 32 -29.77 -39.43 -26.07
N HIS A 33 -30.07 -38.13 -25.92
CA HIS A 33 -29.31 -37.10 -25.20
C HIS A 33 -29.26 -37.29 -23.67
N PRO A 34 -28.13 -36.99 -23.02
CA PRO A 34 -28.11 -36.45 -21.66
C PRO A 34 -27.64 -34.99 -21.64
N HIS A 35 -28.26 -34.20 -20.78
CA HIS A 35 -27.96 -32.79 -20.52
C HIS A 35 -26.52 -32.61 -20.03
N THR A 36 -25.70 -31.92 -20.83
CA THR A 36 -24.39 -31.39 -20.42
C THR A 36 -24.53 -29.93 -19.99
N THR A 37 -24.16 -29.69 -18.73
CA THR A 37 -23.78 -28.41 -18.16
C THR A 37 -22.66 -27.77 -19.00
N SER A 38 -22.90 -26.55 -19.47
CA SER A 38 -21.92 -25.72 -20.18
C SER A 38 -20.82 -25.24 -19.22
N PRO A 39 -19.54 -25.21 -19.63
CA PRO A 39 -18.48 -24.61 -18.84
C PRO A 39 -18.55 -23.08 -18.90
N ILE A 40 -18.25 -22.46 -17.77
CA ILE A 40 -18.10 -21.01 -17.57
C ILE A 40 -17.03 -20.50 -18.53
N GLN A 41 -17.38 -19.52 -19.35
CA GLN A 41 -16.43 -18.82 -20.24
C GLN A 41 -15.39 -18.07 -19.41
N ASP A 42 -14.12 -18.32 -19.73
CA ASP A 42 -12.95 -17.61 -19.24
C ASP A 42 -13.05 -16.11 -19.54
N VAL A 43 -13.13 -15.30 -18.50
CA VAL A 43 -12.87 -13.85 -18.55
C VAL A 43 -11.38 -13.66 -18.30
N ASN A 44 -10.57 -13.78 -19.34
CA ASN A 44 -9.14 -13.46 -19.30
C ASN A 44 -8.72 -12.78 -20.61
N SER A 45 -9.03 -11.50 -20.72
CA SER A 45 -8.48 -10.61 -21.73
C SER A 45 -8.08 -9.30 -21.07
N TYR A 46 -6.92 -9.32 -20.41
CA TYR A 46 -6.22 -8.09 -20.04
C TYR A 46 -5.28 -7.73 -21.19
N CYS A 47 -5.50 -6.55 -21.77
CA CYS A 47 -4.70 -5.99 -22.85
C CYS A 47 -3.24 -5.86 -22.43
N ILE A 48 -2.36 -6.52 -23.18
CA ILE A 48 -0.93 -6.25 -23.20
C ILE A 48 -0.73 -4.89 -23.87
N PRO A 49 -0.04 -3.92 -23.26
CA PRO A 49 0.35 -2.71 -23.97
C PRO A 49 1.35 -3.08 -25.07
N GLN A 50 0.88 -3.22 -26.31
CA GLN A 50 1.73 -3.10 -27.48
C GLN A 50 1.93 -1.61 -27.71
N ASN A 51 3.12 -1.09 -27.38
CA ASN A 51 3.80 0.00 -28.10
C ASN A 51 5.04 0.45 -27.31
N PHE A 52 6.16 -0.21 -27.57
CA PHE A 52 7.49 0.41 -27.49
C PHE A 52 8.24 -0.09 -28.73
N GLN A 53 8.12 0.65 -29.83
CA GLN A 53 9.05 0.48 -30.94
C GLN A 53 10.38 1.11 -30.52
N SER A 54 11.46 0.34 -30.65
CA SER A 54 12.83 0.77 -30.42
C SER A 54 13.16 1.99 -31.28
N VAL A 55 13.50 3.11 -30.64
CA VAL A 55 14.03 4.28 -31.33
C VAL A 55 15.48 3.99 -31.70
N ASP A 56 15.70 3.49 -32.92
CA ASP A 56 17.01 3.46 -33.54
C ASP A 56 17.35 4.87 -34.05
N ASN A 57 18.25 5.56 -33.33
CA ASN A 57 18.81 6.83 -33.78
C ASN A 57 19.80 6.61 -34.93
N ARG A 58 19.41 6.98 -36.15
CA ARG A 58 20.35 7.34 -37.23
C ARG A 58 19.93 8.69 -37.82
N PHE A 59 20.76 9.69 -37.59
CA PHE A 59 20.68 11.00 -38.23
C PHE A 59 20.91 10.88 -39.74
N SER A 60 19.99 11.40 -40.54
CA SER A 60 20.28 12.10 -41.80
C SER A 60 19.10 12.95 -42.25
N ASP A 61 19.49 13.97 -43.00
CA ASP A 61 18.87 15.26 -43.29
C ASP A 61 17.59 15.26 -44.15
N ASP A 62 16.88 16.39 -44.01
CA ASP A 62 16.08 17.12 -45.00
C ASP A 62 14.61 16.73 -45.31
N GLY A 63 13.80 17.76 -45.52
CA GLY A 63 12.54 17.68 -46.29
C GLY A 63 11.24 17.85 -45.52
N SER A 64 10.73 19.08 -45.50
CA SER A 64 9.35 19.47 -45.21
C SER A 64 8.29 18.61 -45.95
N HIS A 65 7.17 18.25 -45.29
CA HIS A 65 5.80 18.40 -45.83
C HIS A 65 4.71 18.03 -44.80
N ASN A 66 3.72 18.92 -44.71
CA ASN A 66 2.41 18.74 -44.07
C ASN A 66 1.69 17.48 -44.58
N MET A 67 1.08 16.70 -43.67
CA MET A 67 -0.08 15.88 -43.98
C MET A 67 -1.05 15.81 -42.79
N ASN A 68 -2.29 16.23 -43.05
CA ASN A 68 -3.48 16.00 -42.25
C ASN A 68 -3.79 14.49 -42.17
N VAL A 69 -4.17 13.98 -41.00
CA VAL A 69 -4.89 12.71 -40.90
C VAL A 69 -6.09 12.87 -39.96
N ALA A 70 -7.24 12.50 -40.52
CA ALA A 70 -8.57 12.61 -39.98
C ALA A 70 -8.82 11.69 -38.78
N SER A 71 -9.59 12.19 -37.81
CA SER A 71 -10.18 11.44 -36.71
C SER A 71 -11.36 10.61 -37.21
N GLN A 72 -11.25 9.27 -37.11
CA GLN A 72 -12.41 8.38 -37.21
C GLN A 72 -12.97 8.13 -35.82
N ALA A 73 -14.13 8.71 -35.56
CA ALA A 73 -14.99 8.40 -34.44
C ALA A 73 -15.56 6.98 -34.59
N GLN A 74 -15.54 6.18 -33.52
CA GLN A 74 -16.33 4.95 -33.42
C GLN A 74 -17.46 5.11 -32.41
N GLN A 75 -18.61 4.60 -32.85
CA GLN A 75 -19.95 4.83 -32.34
C GLN A 75 -20.25 4.03 -31.06
N TYR A 76 -20.98 4.69 -30.17
CA TYR A 76 -21.66 4.11 -29.01
C TYR A 76 -22.77 3.15 -29.43
N PHE A 77 -22.89 2.02 -28.75
CA PHE A 77 -24.12 1.23 -28.69
C PHE A 77 -24.59 1.09 -27.24
N THR A 78 -25.72 1.72 -26.95
CA THR A 78 -26.52 1.60 -25.72
C THR A 78 -27.42 0.36 -25.81
N LEU A 79 -27.56 -0.37 -24.71
CA LEU A 79 -28.65 -1.33 -24.51
C LEU A 79 -29.26 -1.16 -23.12
N ASP A 80 -30.60 -1.15 -23.15
CA ASP A 80 -31.55 -0.74 -22.13
C ASP A 80 -31.73 -1.69 -20.94
N SER A 81 -32.03 -1.06 -19.80
CA SER A 81 -33.06 -1.41 -18.80
C SER A 81 -33.66 -2.82 -18.80
N SER A 82 -33.53 -3.52 -17.68
CA SER A 82 -34.64 -4.34 -17.16
C SER A 82 -34.78 -4.22 -15.63
N LYS A 83 -36.02 -3.96 -15.21
CA LYS A 83 -36.50 -3.96 -13.83
C LYS A 83 -36.66 -5.40 -13.35
N GLY A 84 -36.20 -5.70 -12.13
CA GLY A 84 -36.40 -7.00 -11.49
C GLY A 84 -36.46 -6.87 -9.98
N THR A 85 -37.66 -7.07 -9.45
CA THR A 85 -38.07 -7.02 -8.04
C THR A 85 -37.38 -8.11 -7.19
N CYS A 86 -36.85 -7.75 -6.02
CA CYS A 86 -36.33 -8.68 -5.02
C CYS A 86 -37.44 -9.47 -4.31
N PRO A 87 -37.24 -10.76 -4.01
CA PRO A 87 -37.83 -11.37 -2.84
C PRO A 87 -36.77 -11.62 -1.76
N VAL A 88 -37.16 -11.24 -0.54
CA VAL A 88 -36.48 -11.50 0.72
C VAL A 88 -36.44 -13.00 0.99
N THR A 89 -35.26 -13.54 1.31
CA THR A 89 -35.12 -14.85 1.96
C THR A 89 -34.12 -14.76 3.10
N ASN A 90 -34.61 -15.03 4.31
CA ASN A 90 -33.87 -15.14 5.57
C ASN A 90 -33.06 -16.44 5.65
N SER A 91 -32.00 -16.41 6.48
CA SER A 91 -31.38 -17.47 7.33
C SER A 91 -29.84 -17.57 7.15
N PRO A 92 -29.08 -18.12 8.12
CA PRO A 92 -28.99 -17.75 9.53
C PRO A 92 -27.53 -17.56 10.02
N SER A 93 -27.42 -16.99 11.22
CA SER A 93 -26.35 -16.96 12.24
C SER A 93 -25.01 -17.67 11.96
N THR A 94 -23.91 -16.90 11.98
CA THR A 94 -22.53 -17.42 12.10
C THR A 94 -21.98 -17.31 13.53
N VAL A 95 -21.39 -18.42 13.94
CA VAL A 95 -20.79 -18.75 15.24
C VAL A 95 -19.50 -17.98 15.47
N SER A 96 -19.36 -17.42 16.68
CA SER A 96 -18.14 -16.81 17.21
C SER A 96 -17.16 -17.88 17.69
N LEU A 97 -15.91 -17.82 17.20
CA LEU A 97 -14.80 -18.65 17.67
C LEU A 97 -13.81 -17.77 18.46
N SER A 98 -13.74 -18.02 19.77
CA SER A 98 -12.64 -17.60 20.64
C SER A 98 -11.60 -18.72 20.72
N PRO A 99 -10.29 -18.45 20.78
CA PRO A 99 -9.33 -19.46 21.16
C PRO A 99 -8.96 -19.34 22.64
N ASN A 100 -9.15 -20.43 23.37
CA ASN A 100 -8.60 -20.66 24.69
C ASN A 100 -7.87 -22.02 24.66
N SER A 101 -6.55 -22.02 24.87
CA SER A 101 -5.71 -23.16 25.28
C SER A 101 -4.25 -22.65 25.28
N GLY A 102 -3.42 -22.75 26.33
CA GLY A 102 -3.43 -23.59 27.51
C GLY A 102 -2.15 -24.46 27.57
N SER A 103 -1.08 -23.92 28.18
CA SER A 103 -0.07 -24.61 29.02
C SER A 103 0.92 -25.62 28.35
N PRO A 104 2.12 -25.95 28.93
CA PRO A 104 2.32 -26.25 30.37
C PRO A 104 3.63 -25.83 31.08
N ILE A 105 3.51 -26.04 32.39
CA ILE A 105 4.39 -25.94 33.58
C ILE A 105 5.81 -26.50 33.45
N SER A 106 6.74 -25.87 34.20
CA SER A 106 7.82 -26.54 34.94
C SER A 106 8.04 -25.82 36.29
N GLN A 107 8.18 -26.58 37.36
CA GLN A 107 8.35 -26.17 38.77
C GLN A 107 9.75 -26.52 39.31
N GLN A 108 10.05 -25.97 40.49
CA GLN A 108 11.14 -26.22 41.46
C GLN A 108 12.39 -25.36 41.28
N ASP A 109 13.06 -24.80 42.30
CA ASP A 109 12.88 -24.68 43.75
C ASP A 109 13.93 -23.64 44.25
N GLY A 110 13.74 -23.03 45.43
CA GLY A 110 14.89 -22.58 46.25
C GLY A 110 15.00 -21.10 46.70
N GLN A 111 14.42 -20.81 47.87
CA GLN A 111 15.03 -20.17 49.06
C GLN A 111 15.70 -18.76 49.05
N SER A 112 15.26 -17.96 50.06
CA SER A 112 16.02 -17.06 50.96
C SER A 112 16.02 -15.52 50.77
N TYR A 113 15.45 -14.86 51.79
CA TYR A 113 15.57 -13.44 52.26
C TYR A 113 17.02 -13.07 52.71
N PRO A 114 17.43 -11.79 53.00
CA PRO A 114 16.78 -10.76 53.88
C PRO A 114 16.88 -9.27 53.43
N SER A 115 15.86 -8.41 53.61
CA SER A 115 15.43 -7.55 54.75
C SER A 115 16.30 -6.30 55.07
N TYR A 116 15.67 -5.11 55.17
CA TYR A 116 15.88 -4.04 56.18
C TYR A 116 14.62 -3.11 56.20
N GLU A 117 13.78 -3.19 57.26
CA GLU A 117 13.52 -2.20 58.36
C GLU A 117 12.63 -0.99 57.94
N ILE A 118 11.34 -0.83 58.33
CA ILE A 118 10.60 -0.65 59.61
C ILE A 118 10.80 0.72 60.32
N HIS A 119 9.72 1.51 60.43
CA HIS A 119 9.28 2.30 61.61
C HIS A 119 7.75 2.63 61.46
N GLN A 120 6.84 1.96 62.19
CA GLN A 120 6.08 2.36 63.42
C GLN A 120 5.12 3.58 63.25
N SER A 121 3.77 3.45 63.13
CA SER A 121 2.69 3.22 64.15
C SER A 121 2.07 4.52 64.75
N PRO A 122 0.83 4.57 65.34
CA PRO A 122 -0.39 3.74 65.19
C PRO A 122 -1.79 4.47 65.31
N ASP A 123 -2.87 3.68 65.20
CA ASP A 123 -4.28 3.80 65.74
C ASP A 123 -5.25 4.87 65.18
N SER A 124 -6.56 4.62 64.90
CA SER A 124 -7.57 3.82 65.61
C SER A 124 -8.85 3.58 64.75
N ASN A 125 -9.57 2.49 65.09
CA ASN A 125 -10.86 2.05 64.54
C ASN A 125 -12.04 2.99 64.85
N ASN A 126 -13.04 3.05 63.96
CA ASN A 126 -14.45 2.99 64.36
C ASN A 126 -15.40 2.56 63.23
N ILE A 127 -16.21 1.56 63.56
CA ILE A 127 -17.29 0.94 62.79
C ILE A 127 -18.60 1.61 63.21
N TYR A 128 -19.43 2.07 62.27
CA TYR A 128 -20.88 2.24 62.42
C TYR A 128 -21.57 2.07 61.06
N GLY A 129 -22.66 1.31 61.03
CA GLY A 129 -23.30 0.83 59.80
C GLY A 129 -24.62 1.52 59.40
N SER A 130 -24.93 1.34 58.10
CA SER A 130 -26.23 1.31 57.39
C SER A 130 -27.06 2.61 57.26
N PRO A 131 -27.95 2.76 56.24
CA PRO A 131 -28.45 1.75 55.29
C PRO A 131 -28.42 2.13 53.78
N ILE A 132 -28.69 1.10 52.97
CA ILE A 132 -29.07 1.14 51.56
C ILE A 132 -30.25 2.10 51.35
N SER A 133 -30.10 3.03 50.39
CA SER A 133 -31.22 3.66 49.71
C SER A 133 -31.02 3.47 48.20
N GLY A 134 -31.91 2.69 47.60
CA GLY A 134 -31.95 2.47 46.16
C GLY A 134 -32.44 3.72 45.45
N SER A 135 -31.75 4.10 44.39
CA SER A 135 -32.29 4.97 43.35
C SER A 135 -31.63 4.59 42.04
N CYS A 136 -32.37 3.86 41.22
CA CYS A 136 -32.08 3.71 39.81
C CYS A 136 -32.15 5.09 39.15
N VAL A 137 -31.05 5.57 38.59
CA VAL A 137 -31.06 6.69 37.66
C VAL A 137 -30.21 6.25 36.47
N THR A 138 -30.85 6.25 35.32
CA THR A 138 -30.20 6.09 34.02
C THR A 138 -29.16 7.20 33.86
N ASP A 139 -27.90 6.84 33.64
CA ASP A 139 -26.83 7.77 33.27
C ASP A 139 -27.22 8.43 31.94
N ASP A 140 -27.79 9.64 32.02
CA ASP A 140 -27.92 10.54 30.88
C ASP A 140 -26.82 11.58 31.00
N GLU A 141 -25.67 11.28 30.38
CA GLU A 141 -24.46 12.14 30.35
C GLU A 141 -24.80 13.58 29.88
N PHE A 142 -25.91 13.73 29.16
CA PHE A 142 -26.43 15.00 28.69
C PHE A 142 -26.95 15.90 29.81
N ASP A 143 -27.63 15.34 30.82
CA ASP A 143 -28.17 16.11 31.95
C ASP A 143 -27.05 16.64 32.84
N LEU A 144 -26.02 15.82 33.10
CA LEU A 144 -24.86 16.24 33.87
C LEU A 144 -24.08 17.37 33.18
N ARG A 145 -23.91 17.28 31.85
CA ARG A 145 -23.26 18.34 31.06
C ARG A 145 -24.08 19.62 31.01
N GLN A 146 -25.41 19.53 31.02
CA GLN A 146 -26.27 20.70 31.05
C GLN A 146 -26.23 21.38 32.43
N LYS A 147 -26.25 20.59 33.51
CA LYS A 147 -26.11 21.08 34.89
C LYS A 147 -24.76 21.76 35.13
N LEU A 148 -23.67 21.20 34.59
CA LEU A 148 -22.34 21.82 34.64
C LEU A 148 -22.28 23.17 33.91
N ARG A 149 -22.95 23.28 32.76
CA ARG A 149 -23.04 24.53 31.99
C ARG A 149 -23.88 25.60 32.68
N GLU A 150 -24.97 25.20 33.32
CA GLU A 150 -25.81 26.08 34.14
C GLU A 150 -25.03 26.62 35.35
N LEU A 151 -24.21 25.77 35.99
CA LEU A 151 -23.34 26.18 37.10
C LEU A 151 -22.24 27.14 36.64
N GLU A 152 -21.62 26.87 35.50
CA GLU A 152 -20.57 27.71 34.90
C GLU A 152 -21.10 29.09 34.50
N THR A 153 -22.32 29.13 33.94
CA THR A 153 -23.01 30.39 33.58
C THR A 153 -23.43 31.18 34.83
N ALA A 154 -23.86 30.49 35.89
CA ALA A 154 -24.22 31.12 37.16
C ALA A 154 -23.00 31.68 37.92
N MET A 155 -21.81 31.09 37.73
CA MET A 155 -20.58 31.52 38.39
C MET A 155 -19.87 32.70 37.70
N LEU A 156 -20.07 32.90 36.40
CA LEU A 156 -19.33 33.89 35.60
C LEU A 156 -20.09 35.19 35.29
N GLY A 157 -21.39 35.26 35.58
CA GLY A 157 -22.20 36.47 35.35
C GLY A 157 -22.37 36.84 33.86
N PRO A 158 -23.17 37.88 33.52
CA PRO A 158 -23.52 38.20 32.13
C PRO A 158 -22.39 38.82 31.30
N ASP A 159 -21.29 39.23 31.93
CA ASP A 159 -20.16 39.89 31.26
C ASP A 159 -19.00 38.88 31.10
N SER A 160 -19.08 38.07 30.05
CA SER A 160 -18.04 37.11 29.71
C SER A 160 -17.22 37.61 28.53
N ASP A 161 -16.12 38.32 28.83
CA ASP A 161 -15.03 38.62 27.89
C ASP A 161 -14.49 37.35 27.20
N ILE A 162 -14.78 36.17 27.75
CA ILE A 162 -14.39 34.87 27.21
C ILE A 162 -15.20 34.54 25.95
N VAL A 163 -16.52 34.77 25.93
CA VAL A 163 -17.36 34.52 24.73
C VAL A 163 -16.98 35.48 23.60
N ASP A 164 -16.73 36.75 23.93
CA ASP A 164 -16.29 37.77 22.95
C ASP A 164 -14.88 37.44 22.40
N ASN A 165 -13.97 36.92 23.23
CA ASN A 165 -12.65 36.47 22.78
C ASN A 165 -12.73 35.21 21.88
N PHE A 166 -13.69 34.31 22.13
CA PHE A 166 -13.94 33.13 21.29
C PHE A 166 -14.57 33.48 19.94
N GLU A 167 -15.55 34.39 19.92
CA GLU A 167 -16.12 34.91 18.67
C GLU A 167 -15.07 35.65 17.86
N ARG A 168 -14.20 36.45 18.49
CA ARG A 168 -13.07 37.11 17.80
C ARG A 168 -12.08 36.11 17.20
N ARG A 169 -11.70 35.05 17.93
CA ARG A 169 -10.80 33.99 17.43
C ARG A 169 -11.42 33.18 16.28
N ALA A 170 -12.73 32.96 16.31
CA ALA A 170 -13.47 32.33 15.22
C ALA A 170 -13.71 33.27 14.02
N MET A 171 -13.75 34.59 14.26
CA MET A 171 -13.81 35.63 13.20
C MET A 171 -12.47 35.86 12.49
N GLU A 172 -11.34 35.50 13.10
CA GLU A 172 -10.00 35.52 12.46
C GLU A 172 -9.79 34.39 11.45
N ILE A 173 -10.66 33.37 11.43
CA ILE A 173 -10.60 32.28 10.46
C ILE A 173 -11.23 32.76 9.16
N PRO A 174 -10.53 32.73 8.01
CA PRO A 174 -11.09 33.13 6.73
C PRO A 174 -12.31 32.24 6.38
N ARG A 175 -13.52 32.75 6.64
CA ARG A 175 -14.76 32.05 6.31
C ARG A 175 -14.80 31.85 4.79
N GLY A 176 -14.94 30.60 4.35
CA GLY A 176 -15.03 30.24 2.94
C GLY A 176 -13.74 29.73 2.28
N ASP A 177 -12.57 29.87 2.92
CA ASP A 177 -11.34 29.20 2.45
C ASP A 177 -11.22 27.81 3.08
N LEU A 178 -11.59 26.77 2.31
CA LEU A 178 -11.57 25.38 2.76
C LEU A 178 -10.19 24.97 3.30
N LYS A 179 -9.10 25.41 2.66
CA LYS A 179 -7.74 25.05 3.07
C LYS A 179 -7.45 25.62 4.47
N GLN A 180 -7.77 26.89 4.70
CA GLN A 180 -7.55 27.52 6.00
C GLN A 180 -8.44 26.93 7.08
N MET A 181 -9.68 26.58 6.76
CA MET A 181 -10.59 25.92 7.69
C MET A 181 -10.10 24.53 8.10
N LEU A 182 -9.58 23.73 7.16
CA LEU A 182 -8.96 22.43 7.45
C LEU A 182 -7.73 22.58 8.36
N ILE A 183 -6.88 23.58 8.10
CA ILE A 183 -5.71 23.89 8.93
C ILE A 183 -6.14 24.30 10.35
N ALA A 184 -7.13 25.19 10.47
CA ALA A 184 -7.65 25.62 11.76
C ALA A 184 -8.26 24.44 12.55
N PHE A 185 -8.99 23.56 11.87
CA PHE A 185 -9.55 22.36 12.50
C PHE A 185 -8.46 21.42 12.99
N ALA A 186 -7.45 21.13 12.16
CA ALA A 186 -6.33 20.29 12.57
C ALA A 186 -5.54 20.90 13.75
N ARG A 187 -5.42 22.23 13.81
CA ARG A 187 -4.84 22.91 14.98
C ARG A 187 -5.68 22.72 16.23
N ALA A 188 -7.00 22.92 16.14
CA ALA A 188 -7.91 22.68 17.25
C ALA A 188 -7.88 21.22 17.74
N VAL A 189 -7.70 20.25 16.83
CA VAL A 189 -7.46 18.84 17.20
C VAL A 189 -6.13 18.66 17.93
N ALA A 190 -5.06 19.33 17.50
CA ALA A 190 -3.75 19.24 18.13
C ALA A 190 -3.69 19.89 19.53
N GLU A 191 -4.46 20.95 19.72
CA GLU A 191 -4.56 21.70 20.99
C GLU A 191 -5.66 21.16 21.92
N ASP A 192 -6.37 20.09 21.50
CA ASP A 192 -7.52 19.50 22.18
C ASP A 192 -8.63 20.51 22.53
N ASP A 193 -8.89 21.48 21.65
CA ASP A 193 -9.93 22.50 21.83
C ASP A 193 -11.30 21.97 21.34
N PRO A 194 -12.22 21.54 22.24
CA PRO A 194 -13.50 20.97 21.83
C PRO A 194 -14.46 22.01 21.23
N TYR A 195 -14.35 23.28 21.62
CA TYR A 195 -15.24 24.34 21.17
C TYR A 195 -14.94 24.69 19.72
N MET A 196 -13.67 24.97 19.41
CA MET A 196 -13.24 25.27 18.04
C MET A 196 -13.46 24.08 17.09
N ARG A 197 -13.25 22.85 17.56
CA ARG A 197 -13.59 21.64 16.80
C ARG A 197 -15.08 21.59 16.44
N GLY A 198 -15.97 21.80 17.40
CA GLY A 198 -17.42 21.79 17.16
C GLY A 198 -17.85 22.82 16.12
N ALA A 199 -17.40 24.07 16.30
CA ALA A 199 -17.75 25.18 15.39
C ALA A 199 -17.23 24.98 13.96
N LEU A 200 -16.02 24.45 13.80
CA LEU A 200 -15.40 24.24 12.49
C LEU A 200 -15.95 23.00 11.77
N MET A 201 -16.33 21.94 12.51
CA MET A 201 -16.87 20.70 11.93
C MET A 201 -18.10 20.97 11.07
N GLU A 202 -19.08 21.70 11.61
CA GLU A 202 -20.35 21.96 10.93
C GLU A 202 -20.11 22.67 9.59
N SER A 203 -19.24 23.68 9.58
CA SER A 203 -18.89 24.40 8.35
C SER A 203 -18.12 23.52 7.36
N LEU A 204 -17.12 22.76 7.82
CA LEU A 204 -16.30 21.91 6.94
C LEU A 204 -17.11 20.83 6.23
N THR A 205 -18.06 20.19 6.92
CA THR A 205 -18.92 19.16 6.31
C THR A 205 -19.74 19.67 5.12
N GLN A 206 -20.05 20.97 5.07
CA GLN A 206 -20.77 21.60 3.96
C GLN A 206 -19.86 22.06 2.81
N MET A 207 -18.54 22.16 3.05
CA MET A 207 -17.59 22.70 2.07
C MET A 207 -16.87 21.60 1.27
N VAL A 208 -16.72 20.41 1.86
CA VAL A 208 -16.05 19.28 1.23
C VAL A 208 -16.95 18.54 0.25
N SER A 209 -16.38 17.99 -0.82
CA SER A 209 -17.13 17.23 -1.81
C SER A 209 -16.23 16.31 -2.61
N VAL A 210 -16.62 15.03 -2.74
CA VAL A 210 -15.88 14.04 -3.54
C VAL A 210 -16.03 14.29 -5.05
N THR A 211 -16.94 15.15 -5.52
CA THR A 211 -17.06 15.52 -6.94
C THR A 211 -16.69 16.98 -7.22
N GLY A 212 -16.18 17.68 -6.20
CA GLY A 212 -15.81 19.09 -6.28
C GLY A 212 -14.45 19.32 -6.93
N ASP A 213 -13.90 20.52 -6.70
CA ASP A 213 -12.53 20.85 -7.08
C ASP A 213 -11.48 20.01 -6.29
N PRO A 214 -10.18 20.06 -6.64
CA PRO A 214 -9.14 19.29 -5.95
C PRO A 214 -9.12 19.47 -4.43
N MET A 215 -9.31 20.69 -3.92
CA MET A 215 -9.27 20.99 -2.49
C MET A 215 -10.52 20.47 -1.78
N GLN A 216 -11.69 20.54 -2.42
CA GLN A 216 -12.93 19.95 -1.90
C GLN A 216 -12.84 18.43 -1.78
N ARG A 217 -12.24 17.77 -2.77
CA ARG A 217 -12.05 16.31 -2.79
C ARG A 217 -11.04 15.87 -1.74
N LEU A 218 -9.87 16.49 -1.71
CA LEU A 218 -8.86 16.24 -0.68
C LEU A 218 -9.40 16.54 0.72
N GLY A 219 -10.12 17.65 0.87
CA GLY A 219 -10.74 18.06 2.13
C GLY A 219 -11.71 17.02 2.67
N ALA A 220 -12.46 16.31 1.82
CA ALA A 220 -13.35 15.23 2.26
C ALA A 220 -12.57 14.11 2.99
N TYR A 221 -11.47 13.65 2.41
CA TYR A 221 -10.65 12.58 2.98
C TYR A 221 -9.80 13.03 4.17
N LEU A 222 -9.31 14.28 4.17
CA LEU A 222 -8.62 14.86 5.33
C LEU A 222 -9.56 15.02 6.52
N LEU A 223 -10.78 15.51 6.28
CA LEU A 223 -11.80 15.64 7.33
C LEU A 223 -12.18 14.28 7.90
N GLU A 224 -12.33 13.26 7.04
CA GLU A 224 -12.57 11.88 7.47
C GLU A 224 -11.43 11.35 8.35
N GLY A 225 -10.16 11.58 7.97
CA GLY A 225 -9.02 11.23 8.80
C GLY A 225 -9.00 11.95 10.15
N LEU A 226 -9.37 13.23 10.18
CA LEU A 226 -9.47 14.03 11.39
C LEU A 226 -10.59 13.53 12.32
N VAL A 227 -11.76 13.20 11.77
CA VAL A 227 -12.88 12.59 12.52
C VAL A 227 -12.48 11.24 13.08
N ALA A 228 -11.83 10.40 12.28
CA ALA A 228 -11.35 9.08 12.70
C ALA A 228 -10.34 9.17 13.85
N ARG A 229 -9.45 10.17 13.81
CA ARG A 229 -8.51 10.47 14.90
C ARG A 229 -9.23 10.81 16.20
N LEU A 230 -10.22 11.72 16.12
CA LEU A 230 -10.95 12.23 17.29
C LEU A 230 -11.74 11.17 18.03
N ALA A 231 -12.30 10.19 17.31
CA ALA A 231 -13.02 9.10 17.92
C ALA A 231 -12.10 8.07 18.64
N SER A 232 -10.78 8.33 18.75
CA SER A 232 -9.75 7.40 19.25
C SER A 232 -9.83 6.01 18.64
N SER A 233 -10.43 5.96 17.46
CA SER A 233 -10.74 4.79 16.69
C SER A 233 -9.90 4.82 15.42
N GLY A 234 -8.68 5.37 15.46
CA GLY A 234 -7.81 5.45 14.28
C GLY A 234 -7.79 4.12 13.54
N SER A 235 -7.65 3.00 14.26
CA SER A 235 -7.77 1.65 13.69
C SER A 235 -9.19 1.10 13.57
N ALA A 236 -10.10 1.37 14.50
CA ALA A 236 -11.47 0.84 14.42
C ALA A 236 -12.29 1.49 13.30
N ILE A 237 -12.16 2.79 13.07
CA ILE A 237 -12.72 3.53 11.94
C ILE A 237 -11.92 3.32 10.67
N TYR A 238 -10.58 3.23 10.68
CA TYR A 238 -9.83 2.78 9.48
C TYR A 238 -10.32 1.42 8.97
N LYS A 239 -10.62 0.49 9.90
CA LYS A 239 -11.22 -0.83 9.59
C LYS A 239 -12.73 -0.78 9.34
N SER A 240 -13.44 0.24 9.84
CA SER A 240 -14.90 0.38 9.74
C SER A 240 -15.34 1.53 8.84
N LEU A 241 -14.46 2.10 8.01
CA LEU A 241 -14.85 3.11 7.03
C LEU A 241 -16.02 2.48 6.27
N LYS A 242 -17.20 3.09 6.41
CA LYS A 242 -18.50 2.54 5.96
C LYS A 242 -18.63 2.59 4.44
N CYS A 243 -17.52 2.42 3.73
CA CYS A 243 -17.46 2.25 2.30
C CYS A 243 -17.46 0.75 2.03
N LYS A 244 -18.28 0.31 1.07
CA LYS A 244 -18.22 -1.06 0.58
C LYS A 244 -16.78 -1.34 0.16
N GLU A 245 -16.09 -2.25 0.85
CA GLU A 245 -14.76 -2.66 0.46
C GLU A 245 -14.82 -3.15 -1.00
N PRO A 246 -13.98 -2.61 -1.89
CA PRO A 246 -13.99 -3.00 -3.29
C PRO A 246 -13.52 -4.45 -3.36
N SER A 247 -14.11 -5.25 -4.24
CA SER A 247 -13.60 -6.57 -4.57
C SER A 247 -12.14 -6.49 -5.01
N SER A 248 -11.41 -7.59 -4.86
CA SER A 248 -10.01 -7.71 -5.30
C SER A 248 -9.81 -7.27 -6.77
N SER A 249 -10.73 -7.63 -7.66
CA SER A 249 -10.71 -7.22 -9.07
C SER A 249 -10.98 -5.73 -9.28
N GLU A 250 -11.88 -5.14 -8.51
CA GLU A 250 -12.16 -3.69 -8.56
C GLU A 250 -10.95 -2.90 -8.09
N LEU A 251 -10.34 -3.29 -6.96
CA LEU A 251 -9.14 -2.63 -6.43
C LEU A 251 -7.98 -2.70 -7.43
N LEU A 252 -7.77 -3.87 -8.05
CA LEU A 252 -6.79 -4.03 -9.11
C LEU A 252 -7.07 -3.11 -10.30
N SER A 253 -8.34 -2.99 -10.71
CA SER A 253 -8.75 -2.07 -11.78
C SER A 253 -8.42 -0.62 -11.43
N TYR A 254 -8.73 -0.19 -10.21
CA TYR A 254 -8.45 1.19 -9.77
C TYR A 254 -6.94 1.48 -9.72
N MET A 255 -6.14 0.54 -9.20
CA MET A 255 -4.68 0.67 -9.23
C MET A 255 -4.14 0.74 -10.65
N HIS A 256 -4.70 -0.03 -11.58
CA HIS A 256 -4.31 0.02 -12.99
C HIS A 256 -4.66 1.37 -13.64
N ILE A 257 -5.85 1.92 -13.35
CA ILE A 257 -6.23 3.26 -13.84
C ILE A 257 -5.23 4.30 -13.32
N LEU A 258 -4.91 4.29 -12.02
CA LEU A 258 -3.93 5.22 -11.44
C LEU A 258 -2.55 5.10 -12.11
N TYR A 259 -2.11 3.87 -12.38
CA TYR A 259 -0.87 3.58 -13.09
C TYR A 259 -0.86 4.12 -14.53
N GLU A 260 -2.01 4.10 -15.21
CA GLU A 260 -2.12 4.59 -16.59
C GLU A 260 -2.21 6.12 -16.67
N VAL A 261 -3.02 6.73 -15.80
CA VAL A 261 -3.33 8.17 -15.87
C VAL A 261 -2.27 9.06 -15.22
N CYS A 262 -1.49 8.52 -14.27
CA CYS A 262 -0.46 9.27 -13.56
C CYS A 262 0.93 8.62 -13.72
N PRO A 263 2.00 9.41 -13.86
CA PRO A 263 3.33 8.88 -14.10
C PRO A 263 4.02 8.32 -12.86
N TYR A 264 3.41 8.33 -11.65
CA TYR A 264 4.10 8.06 -10.38
C TYR A 264 4.82 6.70 -10.38
N PHE A 265 4.09 5.64 -10.72
CA PHE A 265 4.62 4.28 -10.74
C PHE A 265 5.49 4.04 -11.99
N LYS A 266 5.06 4.53 -13.16
CA LYS A 266 5.84 4.40 -14.41
C LYS A 266 7.21 5.07 -14.29
N PHE A 267 7.27 6.26 -13.72
CA PHE A 267 8.51 6.96 -13.35
C PHE A 267 9.41 6.04 -12.53
N GLY A 268 8.92 5.58 -11.36
CA GLY A 268 9.70 4.76 -10.44
C GLY A 268 10.19 3.45 -11.03
N TYR A 269 9.30 2.72 -11.69
CA TYR A 269 9.61 1.42 -12.29
C TYR A 269 10.60 1.56 -13.44
N MET A 270 10.41 2.54 -14.33
CA MET A 270 11.30 2.72 -15.48
C MET A 270 12.67 3.25 -15.07
N SER A 271 12.76 4.14 -14.08
CA SER A 271 14.04 4.65 -13.59
C SER A 271 14.83 3.58 -12.86
N ALA A 272 14.18 2.78 -12.01
CA ALA A 272 14.80 1.64 -11.34
C ALA A 272 15.23 0.57 -12.36
N ASN A 273 14.37 0.22 -13.32
CA ASN A 273 14.70 -0.72 -14.38
C ASN A 273 15.89 -0.25 -15.23
N GLY A 274 15.98 1.05 -15.51
CA GLY A 274 17.13 1.64 -16.19
C GLY A 274 18.43 1.43 -15.42
N ALA A 275 18.44 1.75 -14.12
CA ALA A 275 19.59 1.53 -13.25
C ALA A 275 20.01 0.05 -13.20
N ILE A 276 19.04 -0.85 -13.08
CA ILE A 276 19.26 -2.30 -13.04
C ILE A 276 19.84 -2.78 -14.37
N ALA A 277 19.22 -2.42 -15.49
CA ALA A 277 19.66 -2.82 -16.82
C ALA A 277 21.10 -2.39 -17.11
N GLU A 278 21.49 -1.18 -16.68
CA GLU A 278 22.86 -0.69 -16.81
C GLU A 278 23.84 -1.44 -15.93
N ALA A 279 23.46 -1.71 -14.68
CA ALA A 279 24.33 -2.41 -13.74
C ALA A 279 24.60 -3.86 -14.15
N VAL A 280 23.63 -4.52 -14.79
CA VAL A 280 23.71 -5.95 -15.19
C VAL A 280 23.95 -6.16 -16.69
N ARG A 281 24.32 -5.10 -17.42
CA ARG A 281 24.43 -5.10 -18.90
C ARG A 281 25.29 -6.22 -19.49
N ASN A 282 26.34 -6.64 -18.77
CA ASN A 282 27.32 -7.63 -19.23
C ASN A 282 27.20 -8.97 -18.46
N GLU A 283 26.13 -9.15 -17.70
CA GLU A 283 25.97 -10.30 -16.81
C GLU A 283 25.10 -11.37 -17.44
N ASP A 284 25.55 -12.62 -17.46
CA ASP A 284 24.82 -13.75 -18.06
C ASP A 284 23.75 -14.34 -17.15
N LYS A 285 23.85 -14.10 -15.83
CA LYS A 285 22.90 -14.55 -14.82
C LYS A 285 22.54 -13.39 -13.91
N VAL A 286 21.27 -13.03 -13.89
CA VAL A 286 20.75 -11.90 -13.11
C VAL A 286 19.75 -12.44 -12.09
N HIS A 287 19.96 -12.11 -10.82
CA HIS A 287 18.98 -12.34 -9.75
C HIS A 287 18.43 -11.01 -9.29
N ILE A 288 17.11 -10.85 -9.38
CA ILE A 288 16.39 -9.69 -8.89
C ILE A 288 15.66 -10.08 -7.60
N ILE A 289 15.84 -9.30 -6.53
CA ILE A 289 15.06 -9.40 -5.30
C ILE A 289 14.16 -8.17 -5.22
N ASP A 290 12.85 -8.39 -5.24
CA ASP A 290 11.83 -7.35 -5.11
C ASP A 290 11.13 -7.46 -3.76
N PHE A 291 11.19 -6.40 -2.96
CA PHE A 291 10.59 -6.36 -1.63
C PHE A 291 9.09 -6.00 -1.61
N GLN A 292 8.46 -5.76 -2.76
CA GLN A 292 7.02 -5.63 -2.92
C GLN A 292 6.60 -5.96 -4.35
N ILE A 293 6.65 -7.25 -4.72
CA ILE A 293 6.48 -7.69 -6.12
C ILE A 293 5.10 -7.33 -6.70
N ALA A 294 4.06 -7.21 -5.86
CA ALA A 294 2.70 -6.89 -6.27
C ALA A 294 2.25 -7.73 -7.48
N GLN A 295 1.90 -7.10 -8.60
CA GLN A 295 1.48 -7.78 -9.84
C GLN A 295 2.65 -8.19 -10.75
N GLY A 296 3.88 -7.83 -10.42
CA GLY A 296 5.07 -8.04 -11.24
C GLY A 296 5.16 -7.15 -12.49
N SER A 297 4.32 -6.13 -12.61
CA SER A 297 4.24 -5.27 -13.83
C SER A 297 5.55 -4.55 -14.13
N GLN A 298 6.30 -4.13 -13.11
CA GLN A 298 7.64 -3.55 -13.28
C GLN A 298 8.56 -4.46 -14.10
N TRP A 299 8.52 -5.77 -13.85
CA TRP A 299 9.49 -6.71 -14.42
C TRP A 299 9.16 -7.12 -15.85
N VAL A 300 7.92 -6.91 -16.32
CA VAL A 300 7.54 -7.18 -17.71
C VAL A 300 8.44 -6.40 -18.66
N THR A 301 8.59 -5.09 -18.42
CA THR A 301 9.39 -4.21 -19.29
C THR A 301 10.89 -4.49 -19.17
N LEU A 302 11.39 -4.86 -17.98
CA LEU A 302 12.80 -5.21 -17.81
C LEU A 302 13.16 -6.53 -18.50
N ILE A 303 12.30 -7.56 -18.40
CA ILE A 303 12.50 -8.84 -19.10
C ILE A 303 12.58 -8.60 -20.61
N GLN A 304 11.68 -7.78 -21.16
CA GLN A 304 11.70 -7.40 -22.56
C GLN A 304 13.00 -6.66 -22.94
N ALA A 305 13.39 -5.66 -22.16
CA ALA A 305 14.61 -4.89 -22.40
C ALA A 305 15.88 -5.76 -22.36
N LEU A 306 16.02 -6.62 -21.35
CA LEU A 306 17.15 -7.54 -21.23
C LEU A 306 17.15 -8.64 -22.32
N SER A 307 15.98 -9.00 -22.85
CA SER A 307 15.89 -9.97 -23.96
C SER A 307 16.41 -9.40 -25.29
N ALA A 308 16.38 -8.08 -25.45
CA ALA A 308 16.79 -7.36 -26.65
C ALA A 308 18.23 -6.80 -26.56
N ARG A 309 18.91 -6.98 -25.42
CA ARG A 309 20.23 -6.37 -25.21
C ARG A 309 21.31 -6.95 -26.12
N PRO A 310 22.30 -6.14 -26.54
CA PRO A 310 23.52 -6.64 -27.17
C PRO A 310 24.28 -7.58 -26.21
N GLY A 311 24.76 -8.72 -26.71
CA GLY A 311 25.43 -9.75 -25.88
C GLY A 311 24.54 -10.97 -25.55
N GLY A 312 23.24 -10.91 -25.88
CA GLY A 312 22.32 -12.04 -25.75
C GLY A 312 21.52 -12.03 -24.45
N ARG A 313 20.62 -13.00 -24.33
CA ARG A 313 19.61 -13.07 -23.27
C ARG A 313 20.21 -13.67 -21.99
N PRO A 314 20.18 -12.97 -20.84
CA PRO A 314 20.61 -13.54 -19.57
C PRO A 314 19.64 -14.62 -19.08
N LYS A 315 20.10 -15.50 -18.19
CA LYS A 315 19.18 -16.18 -17.26
C LYS A 315 18.68 -15.15 -16.25
N ILE A 316 17.37 -15.02 -16.09
CA ILE A 316 16.75 -14.13 -15.11
C ILE A 316 16.10 -14.96 -14.01
N ARG A 317 16.45 -14.67 -12.76
CA ARG A 317 15.78 -15.19 -11.57
C ARG A 317 15.14 -14.03 -10.83
N ILE A 318 13.87 -14.15 -10.43
CA ILE A 318 13.19 -13.14 -9.61
C ILE A 318 12.76 -13.78 -8.30
N THR A 319 13.18 -13.19 -7.18
CA THR A 319 12.61 -13.43 -5.86
C THR A 319 11.62 -12.32 -5.56
N GLY A 320 10.34 -12.64 -5.61
CA GLY A 320 9.27 -11.70 -5.31
C GLY A 320 8.77 -11.89 -3.88
N ILE A 321 8.96 -10.87 -3.05
CA ILE A 321 8.48 -10.81 -1.67
C ILE A 321 7.20 -9.99 -1.64
N ASP A 322 6.22 -10.49 -0.92
CA ASP A 322 4.97 -9.78 -0.63
C ASP A 322 4.25 -10.53 0.48
N ASP A 323 3.45 -9.83 1.28
CA ASP A 323 2.72 -10.49 2.37
C ASP A 323 1.36 -11.04 1.93
N SER A 324 0.80 -11.87 2.80
CA SER A 324 -0.51 -12.50 2.61
C SER A 324 -1.66 -11.48 2.69
N VAL A 325 -1.48 -10.36 3.42
CA VAL A 325 -2.45 -9.27 3.50
C VAL A 325 -2.63 -8.61 2.13
N SER A 326 -1.54 -8.45 1.40
CA SER A 326 -1.49 -7.87 0.06
C SER A 326 -2.01 -8.82 -1.02
N ALA A 327 -2.25 -10.10 -0.72
CA ALA A 327 -2.83 -11.06 -1.67
C ALA A 327 -4.18 -10.60 -2.22
N TYR A 328 -4.96 -9.89 -1.39
CA TYR A 328 -6.23 -9.32 -1.80
C TYR A 328 -6.07 -8.25 -2.89
N ALA A 329 -5.23 -7.24 -2.65
CA ALA A 329 -4.96 -6.19 -3.64
C ALA A 329 -4.26 -6.73 -4.90
N ARG A 330 -3.49 -7.83 -4.73
CA ARG A 330 -2.79 -8.52 -5.80
C ARG A 330 -3.69 -9.44 -6.65
N GLY A 331 -4.97 -9.63 -6.34
CA GLY A 331 -5.79 -10.53 -7.16
C GLY A 331 -5.43 -12.02 -6.99
N GLY A 332 -4.73 -12.38 -5.90
CA GLY A 332 -4.39 -13.76 -5.58
C GLY A 332 -2.94 -13.96 -5.10
N GLY A 333 -2.54 -15.24 -5.02
CA GLY A 333 -1.24 -15.64 -4.50
C GLY A 333 -0.07 -15.35 -5.45
N LEU A 334 1.14 -15.30 -4.90
CA LEU A 334 2.38 -15.04 -5.65
C LEU A 334 2.65 -16.03 -6.79
N HIS A 335 2.11 -17.25 -6.71
CA HIS A 335 2.21 -18.23 -7.79
C HIS A 335 1.60 -17.72 -9.11
N LEU A 336 0.53 -16.90 -9.06
CA LEU A 336 -0.07 -16.30 -10.26
C LEU A 336 0.85 -15.26 -10.89
N VAL A 337 1.56 -14.47 -10.07
CA VAL A 337 2.58 -13.52 -10.54
C VAL A 337 3.71 -14.26 -11.23
N GLY A 338 4.23 -15.32 -10.59
CA GLY A 338 5.26 -16.18 -11.17
C GLY A 338 4.85 -16.78 -12.52
N GLN A 339 3.61 -17.27 -12.65
CA GLN A 339 3.08 -17.77 -13.92
C GLN A 339 3.03 -16.68 -15.01
N ARG A 340 2.57 -15.48 -14.68
CA ARG A 340 2.50 -14.37 -15.64
C ARG A 340 3.90 -13.95 -16.11
N LEU A 341 4.84 -13.78 -15.19
CA LEU A 341 6.23 -13.44 -15.53
C LEU A 341 6.91 -14.55 -16.32
N SER A 342 6.63 -15.82 -16.01
CA SER A 342 7.15 -16.96 -16.77
C SER A 342 6.66 -16.93 -18.23
N ARG A 343 5.37 -16.66 -18.47
CA ARG A 343 4.83 -16.51 -19.83
C ARG A 343 5.49 -15.36 -20.60
N VAL A 344 5.74 -14.22 -19.94
CA VAL A 344 6.46 -13.10 -20.55
C VAL A 344 7.88 -13.51 -20.92
N ALA A 345 8.61 -14.13 -20.00
CA ALA A 345 9.97 -14.60 -20.27
C ALA A 345 10.04 -15.66 -21.38
N GLU A 346 9.10 -16.61 -21.41
CA GLU A 346 8.96 -17.61 -22.48
C GLU A 346 8.74 -16.94 -23.84
N SER A 347 7.84 -15.95 -23.92
CA SER A 347 7.59 -15.19 -25.15
C SER A 347 8.83 -14.44 -25.65
N CYS A 348 9.70 -14.03 -24.72
CA CYS A 348 10.97 -13.35 -25.00
C CYS A 348 12.15 -14.32 -25.17
N LYS A 349 11.92 -15.65 -25.02
CA LYS A 349 12.94 -16.71 -25.05
C LYS A 349 14.05 -16.51 -24.00
N VAL A 350 13.69 -15.98 -22.84
CA VAL A 350 14.59 -15.74 -21.70
C VAL A 350 14.51 -16.93 -20.73
N PRO A 351 15.62 -17.59 -20.38
CA PRO A 351 15.63 -18.59 -19.30
C PRO A 351 15.22 -17.93 -17.98
N PHE A 352 14.16 -18.44 -17.35
CA PHE A 352 13.52 -17.75 -16.24
C PHE A 352 13.23 -18.65 -15.04
N GLU A 353 13.35 -18.09 -13.84
CA GLU A 353 13.02 -18.74 -12.57
C GLU A 353 12.34 -17.74 -11.64
N PHE A 354 11.22 -18.13 -11.03
CA PHE A 354 10.53 -17.32 -10.02
C PHE A 354 10.52 -18.01 -8.67
N HIS A 355 10.98 -17.32 -7.63
CA HIS A 355 10.96 -17.77 -6.25
C HIS A 355 10.04 -16.85 -5.43
N ALA A 356 8.87 -17.38 -5.05
CA ALA A 356 7.89 -16.66 -4.26
C ALA A 356 8.25 -16.67 -2.77
N LEU A 357 8.18 -15.51 -2.12
CA LEU A 357 8.32 -15.36 -0.67
C LEU A 357 7.08 -14.67 -0.09
N ASP A 358 6.12 -15.46 0.37
CA ASP A 358 4.88 -14.98 1.01
C ASP A 358 5.14 -14.64 2.48
N MET A 359 5.74 -13.48 2.72
CA MET A 359 6.09 -13.00 4.06
C MET A 359 6.31 -11.48 4.07
N SER A 360 6.21 -10.88 5.25
CA SER A 360 6.58 -9.47 5.44
C SER A 360 8.07 -9.26 5.22
N GLY A 361 8.44 -8.11 4.63
CA GLY A 361 9.84 -7.66 4.56
C GLY A 361 10.51 -7.55 5.93
N THR A 362 9.73 -7.40 7.01
CA THR A 362 10.23 -7.41 8.39
C THR A 362 10.72 -8.77 8.86
N ASP A 363 10.34 -9.85 8.19
CA ASP A 363 10.62 -11.22 8.62
C ASP A 363 11.64 -11.92 7.70
N VAL A 364 12.04 -11.23 6.62
CA VAL A 364 13.04 -11.74 5.67
C VAL A 364 14.39 -11.92 6.33
N GLN A 365 14.97 -13.11 6.12
CA GLN A 365 16.30 -13.50 6.55
C GLN A 365 17.13 -13.94 5.33
N LEU A 366 18.44 -14.03 5.51
CA LEU A 366 19.40 -14.33 4.45
C LEU A 366 19.07 -15.63 3.68
N GLU A 367 18.73 -16.69 4.41
CA GLU A 367 18.39 -18.00 3.86
C GLU A 367 17.13 -18.01 2.97
N HIS A 368 16.19 -17.10 3.21
CA HIS A 368 14.95 -17.03 2.43
C HIS A 368 15.22 -16.58 0.98
N LEU A 369 16.22 -15.73 0.78
CA LEU A 369 16.52 -15.09 -0.51
C LEU A 369 17.17 -16.04 -1.53
N LYS A 370 17.72 -17.17 -1.06
CA LYS A 370 18.30 -18.24 -1.90
C LYS A 370 19.26 -17.71 -2.99
N VAL A 371 20.13 -16.79 -2.63
CA VAL A 371 21.13 -16.23 -3.57
C VAL A 371 22.09 -17.33 -4.01
N GLN A 372 22.35 -17.43 -5.31
CA GLN A 372 23.23 -18.43 -5.91
C GLN A 372 24.59 -17.81 -6.28
N GLN A 373 25.64 -18.62 -6.25
CA GLN A 373 26.99 -18.16 -6.60
C GLN A 373 27.10 -17.83 -8.10
N GLY A 374 27.71 -16.68 -8.41
CA GLY A 374 27.96 -16.24 -9.79
C GLY A 374 26.77 -15.60 -10.49
N GLU A 375 25.72 -15.21 -9.76
CA GLU A 375 24.64 -14.36 -10.27
C GLU A 375 24.90 -12.90 -9.89
N ALA A 376 24.65 -11.98 -10.82
CA ALA A 376 24.62 -10.55 -10.53
C ALA A 376 23.32 -10.20 -9.82
N LEU A 377 23.44 -9.58 -8.65
CA LEU A 377 22.30 -9.35 -7.76
C LEU A 377 21.80 -7.91 -7.86
N ALA A 378 20.54 -7.74 -8.23
CA ALA A 378 19.82 -6.48 -8.17
C ALA A 378 18.76 -6.54 -7.07
N VAL A 379 18.70 -5.54 -6.20
CA VAL A 379 17.66 -5.45 -5.16
C VAL A 379 16.83 -4.19 -5.39
N ASN A 380 15.50 -4.34 -5.36
CA ASN A 380 14.57 -3.24 -5.64
C ASN A 380 13.66 -2.98 -4.44
N PHE A 381 13.61 -1.71 -4.05
CA PHE A 381 12.66 -1.17 -3.10
C PHE A 381 11.84 -0.08 -3.80
N ALA A 382 10.63 -0.42 -4.26
CA ALA A 382 9.73 0.55 -4.88
C ALA A 382 8.51 0.76 -4.01
N PHE A 383 8.41 1.95 -3.41
CA PHE A 383 7.30 2.38 -2.55
C PHE A 383 7.00 1.38 -1.41
N GLN A 384 8.04 0.91 -0.71
CA GLN A 384 7.90 -0.17 0.28
C GLN A 384 8.61 0.09 1.60
N LEU A 385 9.77 0.77 1.61
CA LEU A 385 10.53 0.93 2.85
C LEU A 385 9.77 1.81 3.86
N HIS A 386 8.95 2.75 3.37
CA HIS A 386 8.12 3.58 4.23
C HIS A 386 7.10 2.78 5.05
N HIS A 387 6.59 1.65 4.56
CA HIS A 387 5.67 0.79 5.34
C HIS A 387 6.35 0.04 6.48
N MET A 388 7.67 -0.14 6.41
CA MET A 388 8.38 -0.86 7.46
C MET A 388 8.49 -0.03 8.75
N PRO A 389 8.29 -0.67 9.93
CA PRO A 389 8.47 -0.01 11.22
C PRO A 389 9.89 0.55 11.38
N ASP A 390 9.94 1.82 11.79
CA ASP A 390 11.17 2.54 12.06
C ASP A 390 11.52 2.51 13.57
N GLU A 391 12.55 3.26 13.94
CA GLU A 391 13.01 3.43 15.30
C GLU A 391 11.96 3.98 16.29
N SER A 392 10.90 4.65 15.81
CA SER A 392 9.81 5.17 16.65
C SER A 392 8.79 4.09 17.03
N VAL A 393 8.75 2.98 16.28
CA VAL A 393 7.79 1.88 16.48
C VAL A 393 8.46 0.67 17.12
N SER A 394 9.70 0.37 16.74
CA SER A 394 10.42 -0.82 17.19
C SER A 394 11.91 -0.52 17.42
N THR A 395 12.45 -1.00 18.54
CA THR A 395 13.89 -0.90 18.86
C THR A 395 14.75 -1.71 17.89
N LEU A 396 14.16 -2.65 17.14
CA LEU A 396 14.87 -3.45 16.14
C LEU A 396 15.25 -2.65 14.88
N ASN A 397 14.56 -1.52 14.61
CA ASN A 397 14.73 -0.69 13.42
C ASN A 397 14.84 -1.54 12.14
N HIS A 398 13.69 -2.06 11.69
CA HIS A 398 13.60 -3.03 10.60
C HIS A 398 14.17 -2.50 9.28
N ARG A 399 14.05 -1.19 9.03
CA ARG A 399 14.63 -0.50 7.87
C ARG A 399 16.15 -0.68 7.82
N ASP A 400 16.84 -0.29 8.89
CA ASP A 400 18.31 -0.36 8.92
C ASP A 400 18.82 -1.81 8.97
N ARG A 401 18.12 -2.68 9.70
CA ARG A 401 18.44 -4.11 9.73
C ARG A 401 18.36 -4.71 8.33
N LEU A 402 17.31 -4.40 7.56
CA LEU A 402 17.15 -4.91 6.20
C LEU A 402 18.24 -4.36 5.27
N LEU A 403 18.54 -3.07 5.33
CA LEU A 403 19.61 -2.48 4.51
C LEU A 403 20.98 -3.15 4.80
N ARG A 404 21.31 -3.43 6.07
CA ARG A 404 22.54 -4.15 6.41
C ARG A 404 22.55 -5.60 5.91
N LEU A 405 21.42 -6.29 6.00
CA LEU A 405 21.26 -7.64 5.43
C LEU A 405 21.53 -7.63 3.92
N ILE A 406 20.91 -6.68 3.20
CA ILE A 406 21.13 -6.52 1.76
C ILE A 406 22.57 -6.14 1.46
N LYS A 407 23.20 -5.24 2.23
CA LYS A 407 24.62 -4.92 2.02
C LYS A 407 25.51 -6.15 2.17
N GLY A 408 25.20 -7.03 3.13
CA GLY A 408 25.90 -8.30 3.34
C GLY A 408 25.86 -9.24 2.14
N LEU A 409 24.87 -9.11 1.24
CA LEU A 409 24.79 -9.87 0.00
C LEU A 409 25.70 -9.35 -1.11
N SER A 410 26.33 -8.18 -0.92
CA SER A 410 27.15 -7.50 -1.93
C SER A 410 26.45 -7.35 -3.30
N PRO A 411 25.25 -6.72 -3.34
CA PRO A 411 24.49 -6.58 -4.57
C PRO A 411 25.24 -5.73 -5.61
N THR A 412 25.05 -6.07 -6.88
CA THR A 412 25.56 -5.30 -8.03
C THR A 412 24.91 -3.91 -8.09
N VAL A 413 23.64 -3.82 -7.69
CA VAL A 413 22.89 -2.57 -7.56
C VAL A 413 21.72 -2.73 -6.60
N VAL A 414 21.41 -1.67 -5.85
CA VAL A 414 20.16 -1.52 -5.11
C VAL A 414 19.43 -0.29 -5.60
N THR A 415 18.16 -0.42 -5.98
CA THR A 415 17.30 0.70 -6.38
C THR A 415 16.31 1.04 -5.28
N LEU A 416 16.09 2.34 -5.08
CA LEU A 416 15.09 2.87 -4.16
C LEU A 416 14.20 3.86 -4.91
N VAL A 417 12.88 3.67 -4.79
CA VAL A 417 11.85 4.61 -5.20
C VAL A 417 10.93 4.86 -4.01
N GLU A 418 10.74 6.11 -3.62
CA GLU A 418 9.94 6.49 -2.45
C GLU A 418 9.20 7.81 -2.69
N GLN A 419 8.13 8.05 -1.92
CA GLN A 419 7.43 9.33 -1.88
C GLN A 419 8.32 10.39 -1.25
N GLU A 420 8.41 11.59 -1.86
CA GLU A 420 9.17 12.70 -1.32
C GLU A 420 8.29 13.57 -0.42
N SER A 421 8.04 13.08 0.80
CA SER A 421 7.23 13.78 1.83
C SER A 421 7.70 13.47 3.25
N ASN A 422 7.60 14.43 4.17
CA ASN A 422 7.98 14.26 5.58
C ASN A 422 6.77 13.98 6.49
N THR A 423 6.11 12.85 6.29
CA THR A 423 4.96 12.43 7.11
C THR A 423 5.35 11.54 8.29
N ASN A 424 6.63 11.17 8.44
CA ASN A 424 7.04 10.28 9.53
C ASN A 424 7.48 11.00 10.81
N THR A 425 8.46 11.90 10.71
CA THR A 425 9.21 12.43 11.88
C THR A 425 8.53 13.57 12.63
N SER A 426 7.44 14.09 12.07
CA SER A 426 6.75 15.28 12.55
C SER A 426 5.62 14.94 13.54
N PRO A 427 5.40 15.77 14.59
CA PRO A 427 4.17 15.73 15.39
C PRO A 427 2.92 15.90 14.51
N PHE A 428 1.75 15.62 15.08
CA PHE A 428 0.50 15.57 14.33
C PHE A 428 0.22 16.81 13.47
N PHE A 429 0.26 18.03 14.02
CA PHE A 429 -0.12 19.22 13.26
C PHE A 429 0.84 19.54 12.09
N PRO A 430 2.18 19.57 12.27
CA PRO A 430 3.10 19.72 11.14
C PRO A 430 2.96 18.58 10.11
N ARG A 431 2.72 17.34 10.56
CA ARG A 431 2.44 16.22 9.67
C ARG A 431 1.16 16.42 8.85
N PHE A 432 0.10 16.97 9.45
CA PHE A 432 -1.13 17.33 8.74
C PHE A 432 -0.86 18.38 7.65
N LEU A 433 -0.09 19.43 7.97
CA LEU A 433 0.28 20.46 6.98
C LEU A 433 1.06 19.88 5.80
N GLU A 434 2.02 19.01 6.07
CA GLU A 434 2.80 18.32 5.03
C GLU A 434 1.91 17.39 4.18
N THR A 435 0.98 16.66 4.81
CA THR A 435 0.01 15.79 4.12
C THR A 435 -0.89 16.62 3.20
N LEU A 436 -1.43 17.73 3.70
CA LEU A 436 -2.25 18.66 2.94
C LEU A 436 -1.49 19.20 1.72
N ASP A 437 -0.25 19.65 1.90
CA ASP A 437 0.58 20.17 0.79
C ASP A 437 0.90 19.10 -0.26
N TYR A 438 1.36 17.93 0.16
CA TYR A 438 1.71 16.82 -0.73
C TYR A 438 0.51 16.35 -1.54
N TYR A 439 -0.60 16.02 -0.87
CA TYR A 439 -1.79 15.51 -1.54
C TYR A 439 -2.55 16.58 -2.32
N THR A 440 -2.38 17.88 -2.02
CA THR A 440 -2.88 18.94 -2.91
C THR A 440 -2.29 18.77 -4.32
N SER A 441 -0.98 18.52 -4.41
CA SER A 441 -0.30 18.32 -5.69
C SER A 441 -0.77 17.04 -6.40
N ILE A 442 -1.00 15.95 -5.65
CA ILE A 442 -1.54 14.70 -6.18
C ILE A 442 -2.95 14.91 -6.76
N PHE A 443 -3.88 15.50 -5.99
CA PHE A 443 -5.27 15.72 -6.40
C PHE A 443 -5.40 16.73 -7.55
N GLU A 444 -4.57 17.78 -7.58
CA GLU A 444 -4.48 18.68 -8.72
C GLU A 444 -4.02 17.96 -9.99
N SER A 445 -3.05 17.05 -9.87
CA SER A 445 -2.53 16.31 -11.02
C SER A 445 -3.50 15.26 -11.57
N ILE A 446 -4.41 14.75 -10.72
CA ILE A 446 -5.51 13.89 -11.16
C ILE A 446 -6.64 14.72 -11.82
N ASP A 447 -6.90 15.94 -11.32
CA ASP A 447 -7.95 16.84 -11.84
C ASP A 447 -7.77 17.19 -13.32
N VAL A 448 -6.51 17.30 -13.77
CA VAL A 448 -6.22 17.62 -15.17
C VAL A 448 -6.34 16.42 -16.11
N THR A 449 -6.40 15.20 -15.56
CA THR A 449 -6.36 13.96 -16.35
C THR A 449 -7.72 13.28 -16.41
N LEU A 450 -8.51 13.32 -15.34
CA LEU A 450 -9.79 12.64 -15.23
C LEU A 450 -10.92 13.62 -14.85
N PRO A 451 -12.10 13.54 -15.51
CA PRO A 451 -13.23 14.42 -15.20
C PRO A 451 -13.72 14.32 -13.74
N ARG A 452 -14.28 15.42 -13.23
CA ARG A 452 -14.65 15.55 -11.81
C ARG A 452 -15.85 14.70 -11.36
N ASP A 453 -16.70 14.31 -12.29
CA ASP A 453 -17.85 13.44 -12.07
C ASP A 453 -17.58 11.99 -12.48
N HIS A 454 -16.35 11.68 -12.93
CA HIS A 454 -15.98 10.35 -13.37
C HIS A 454 -15.94 9.36 -12.20
N LYS A 455 -16.82 8.36 -12.22
CA LYS A 455 -16.97 7.39 -11.13
C LYS A 455 -15.67 6.64 -10.82
N GLU A 456 -14.94 6.21 -11.84
CA GLU A 456 -13.68 5.50 -11.62
C GLU A 456 -12.63 6.40 -10.98
N ARG A 457 -12.64 7.71 -11.24
CA ARG A 457 -11.73 8.65 -10.58
C ARG A 457 -12.03 8.76 -9.09
N ILE A 458 -13.32 8.86 -8.73
CA ILE A 458 -13.75 8.81 -7.33
C ILE A 458 -13.24 7.52 -6.68
N SER A 459 -13.43 6.37 -7.33
CA SER A 459 -12.98 5.07 -6.81
C SER A 459 -11.45 4.98 -6.69
N VAL A 460 -10.69 5.52 -7.64
CA VAL A 460 -9.22 5.61 -7.55
C VAL A 460 -8.80 6.44 -6.34
N GLU A 461 -9.35 7.64 -6.18
CA GLU A 461 -9.01 8.49 -5.03
C GLU A 461 -9.36 7.82 -3.71
N GLN A 462 -10.56 7.27 -3.63
CA GLN A 462 -11.08 6.65 -2.42
C GLN A 462 -10.30 5.39 -2.03
N HIS A 463 -9.97 4.52 -2.98
CA HIS A 463 -9.40 3.20 -2.68
C HIS A 463 -7.87 3.13 -2.83
N CYS A 464 -7.26 4.06 -3.56
CA CYS A 464 -5.81 4.09 -3.74
C CYS A 464 -5.11 5.21 -2.95
N LEU A 465 -5.79 6.29 -2.59
CA LEU A 465 -5.15 7.45 -1.94
C LEU A 465 -5.74 7.77 -0.55
N ALA A 466 -7.06 7.72 -0.41
CA ALA A 466 -7.72 8.13 0.83
C ALA A 466 -7.32 7.24 2.01
N ARG A 467 -7.12 5.93 1.76
CA ARG A 467 -6.64 5.00 2.79
C ARG A 467 -5.30 5.44 3.37
N ASP A 468 -4.40 5.93 2.52
CA ASP A 468 -3.07 6.36 2.93
C ASP A 468 -3.17 7.70 3.69
N ILE A 469 -3.96 8.65 3.19
CA ILE A 469 -4.26 9.92 3.87
C ILE A 469 -4.82 9.67 5.27
N VAL A 470 -5.86 8.84 5.38
CA VAL A 470 -6.49 8.51 6.66
C VAL A 470 -5.49 7.84 7.59
N ASN A 471 -4.64 6.92 7.10
CA ASN A 471 -3.62 6.29 7.94
C ASN A 471 -2.62 7.32 8.51
N ILE A 472 -2.15 8.27 7.69
CA ILE A 472 -1.20 9.32 8.10
C ILE A 472 -1.78 10.23 9.19
N ILE A 473 -3.08 10.57 9.08
CA ILE A 473 -3.77 11.52 9.95
C ILE A 473 -4.33 10.85 11.22
N ALA A 474 -4.99 9.71 11.08
CA ALA A 474 -5.78 9.10 12.15
C ALA A 474 -4.98 8.15 13.05
N CYS A 475 -4.00 7.44 12.50
CA CYS A 475 -3.27 6.41 13.24
C CYS A 475 -2.01 6.96 13.93
N GLU A 476 -1.54 6.23 14.95
CA GLU A 476 -0.26 6.46 15.63
C GLU A 476 0.42 5.12 15.93
N GLY A 477 1.66 5.16 16.42
CA GLY A 477 2.40 3.95 16.82
C GLY A 477 2.47 2.91 15.69
N ALA A 478 2.32 1.63 16.02
CA ALA A 478 2.38 0.54 15.05
C ALA A 478 1.22 0.55 14.02
N GLU A 479 0.10 1.22 14.32
CA GLU A 479 -1.07 1.26 13.42
C GLU A 479 -0.88 2.27 12.27
N ARG A 480 0.01 3.24 12.44
CA ARG A 480 0.42 4.15 11.36
C ARG A 480 1.53 3.49 10.56
N VAL A 481 1.20 3.03 9.36
CA VAL A 481 2.12 2.36 8.43
C VAL A 481 2.62 3.31 7.34
N GLU A 482 1.84 4.31 6.95
CA GLU A 482 2.26 5.33 5.99
C GLU A 482 3.22 6.33 6.64
N ARG A 483 4.52 6.06 6.46
CA ARG A 483 5.62 6.77 7.13
C ARG A 483 6.67 7.24 6.13
N HIS A 484 6.27 8.14 5.24
CA HIS A 484 7.16 8.72 4.23
C HIS A 484 8.28 9.53 4.88
N GLU A 485 9.48 9.42 4.32
CA GLU A 485 10.66 10.19 4.70
C GLU A 485 11.22 10.87 3.47
N LEU A 486 11.75 12.09 3.64
CA LEU A 486 12.49 12.77 2.58
C LEU A 486 13.73 11.96 2.18
N PHE A 487 14.14 12.08 0.93
CA PHE A 487 15.32 11.41 0.39
C PHE A 487 16.56 11.58 1.27
N GLY A 488 16.77 12.77 1.87
CA GLY A 488 17.90 13.02 2.75
C GLY A 488 18.04 11.98 3.88
N LYS A 489 16.92 11.54 4.47
CA LYS A 489 16.92 10.53 5.53
C LYS A 489 17.21 9.13 4.98
N TRP A 490 16.62 8.77 3.84
CA TRP A 490 16.95 7.53 3.14
C TRP A 490 18.44 7.46 2.76
N ARG A 491 18.99 8.55 2.20
CA ARG A 491 20.42 8.69 1.90
C ARG A 491 21.29 8.43 3.12
N SER A 492 20.97 9.02 4.27
CA SER A 492 21.69 8.75 5.52
C SER A 492 21.64 7.28 5.92
N ARG A 493 20.47 6.63 5.84
CA ARG A 493 20.33 5.19 6.17
C ARG A 493 21.19 4.31 5.27
N PHE A 494 21.17 4.54 3.95
CA PHE A 494 21.99 3.80 2.99
C PHE A 494 23.49 4.00 3.24
N LEU A 495 23.94 5.23 3.44
CA LEU A 495 25.35 5.53 3.75
C LEU A 495 25.80 4.84 5.05
N MET A 496 24.97 4.89 6.10
CA MET A 496 25.26 4.23 7.38
C MET A 496 25.28 2.70 7.27
N ALA A 497 24.50 2.11 6.35
CA ALA A 497 24.55 0.69 6.05
C ALA A 497 25.76 0.30 5.18
N GLY A 498 26.57 1.26 4.73
CA GLY A 498 27.79 1.03 3.94
C GLY A 498 27.59 1.03 2.43
N PHE A 499 26.45 1.53 1.94
CA PHE A 499 26.26 1.73 0.51
C PHE A 499 26.91 3.01 0.01
N SER A 500 27.28 3.02 -1.27
CA SER A 500 27.69 4.24 -1.99
C SER A 500 26.64 4.60 -3.05
N PRO A 501 26.40 5.90 -3.32
CA PRO A 501 25.50 6.30 -4.39
C PRO A 501 25.96 5.77 -5.76
N TYR A 502 25.02 5.33 -6.58
CA TYR A 502 25.22 4.93 -7.97
C TYR A 502 24.36 5.84 -8.86
N PRO A 503 24.94 6.93 -9.41
CA PRO A 503 24.19 7.90 -10.22
C PRO A 503 23.52 7.27 -11.42
N LEU A 504 22.27 7.66 -11.68
CA LEU A 504 21.53 7.28 -12.88
C LEU A 504 22.18 7.91 -14.12
N SER A 505 22.31 7.15 -15.22
CA SER A 505 22.94 7.68 -16.42
C SER A 505 22.06 8.71 -17.14
N SER A 506 22.68 9.51 -17.99
CA SER A 506 21.97 10.43 -18.89
C SER A 506 20.99 9.72 -19.84
N VAL A 507 21.21 8.44 -20.16
CA VAL A 507 20.32 7.65 -21.00
C VAL A 507 19.03 7.31 -20.25
N VAL A 508 19.14 6.92 -18.98
CA VAL A 508 17.97 6.71 -18.12
C VAL A 508 17.23 8.02 -17.96
N ASN A 509 17.93 9.12 -17.66
CA ASN A 509 17.32 10.44 -17.45
C ASN A 509 16.57 10.91 -18.70
N ALA A 510 17.15 10.74 -19.89
CA ALA A 510 16.50 11.06 -21.16
C ALA A 510 15.25 10.20 -21.42
N THR A 511 15.31 8.91 -21.09
CA THR A 511 14.17 7.99 -21.24
C THR A 511 13.00 8.40 -20.34
N ILE A 512 13.28 8.74 -19.09
CA ILE A 512 12.26 9.21 -18.15
C ILE A 512 11.72 10.58 -18.56
N LYS A 513 12.56 11.46 -19.09
CA LYS A 513 12.10 12.73 -19.63
C LYS A 513 11.10 12.53 -20.79
N ALA A 514 11.42 11.65 -21.74
CA ALA A 514 10.55 11.31 -22.86
C ALA A 514 9.25 10.62 -22.41
N LEU A 515 9.28 9.84 -21.31
CA LEU A 515 8.06 9.32 -20.69
C LEU A 515 7.17 10.47 -20.20
N LEU A 516 7.73 11.46 -19.50
CA LEU A 516 6.94 12.55 -18.92
C LEU A 516 6.34 13.50 -19.97
N GLU A 517 6.94 13.58 -21.16
CA GLU A 517 6.40 14.35 -22.31
C GLU A 517 5.02 13.84 -22.78
N GLN A 518 4.63 12.62 -22.39
CA GLN A 518 3.31 12.05 -22.67
C GLN A 518 2.23 12.50 -21.67
N TYR A 519 2.60 13.20 -20.61
CA TYR A 519 1.71 13.66 -19.55
C TYR A 519 1.59 15.19 -19.57
N ASN A 520 0.79 15.74 -18.66
CA ASN A 520 0.60 17.18 -18.51
C ASN A 520 1.94 17.91 -18.25
N GLU A 521 2.13 19.08 -18.86
CA GLU A 521 3.34 19.91 -18.75
C GLU A 521 3.72 20.36 -17.32
N ASN A 522 2.78 20.26 -16.37
CA ASN A 522 3.04 20.54 -14.97
C ASN A 522 3.89 19.44 -14.29
N TYR A 523 3.98 18.23 -14.87
CA TYR A 523 4.94 17.24 -14.42
C TYR A 523 6.36 17.66 -14.80
N ARG A 524 7.29 17.47 -13.87
CA ARG A 524 8.70 17.85 -14.05
C ARG A 524 9.61 16.72 -13.63
N LEU A 525 10.69 16.56 -14.38
CA LEU A 525 11.83 15.72 -13.99
C LEU A 525 12.96 16.64 -13.54
N GLU A 526 13.49 16.39 -12.37
CA GLU A 526 14.69 17.07 -11.89
C GLU A 526 15.74 16.05 -11.47
N GLU A 527 16.99 16.29 -11.88
CA GLU A 527 18.13 15.51 -11.44
C GLU A 527 18.95 16.33 -10.45
N ARG A 528 19.20 15.78 -9.25
CA ARG A 528 20.06 16.39 -8.23
C ARG A 528 21.00 15.34 -7.67
N ASP A 529 22.31 15.58 -7.69
CA ASP A 529 23.32 14.65 -7.16
C ASP A 529 23.19 13.19 -7.68
N GLY A 530 22.81 13.00 -8.95
CA GLY A 530 22.61 11.67 -9.55
C GLY A 530 21.31 10.95 -9.15
N VAL A 531 20.36 11.69 -8.57
CA VAL A 531 19.05 11.22 -8.11
C VAL A 531 17.96 11.91 -8.92
N LEU A 532 16.94 11.15 -9.35
CA LEU A 532 15.80 11.69 -10.08
C LEU A 532 14.64 12.02 -9.14
N TYR A 533 14.01 13.16 -9.37
CA TYR A 533 12.82 13.61 -8.69
C TYR A 533 11.70 13.81 -9.71
N LEU A 534 10.58 13.12 -9.49
CA LEU A 534 9.32 13.43 -10.15
C LEU A 534 8.63 14.54 -9.36
N GLY A 535 8.32 15.65 -10.03
CA GLY A 535 7.61 16.78 -9.44
C GLY A 535 6.29 17.09 -10.15
N TRP A 536 5.39 17.74 -9.43
CA TRP A 536 4.23 18.44 -9.95
C TRP A 536 4.33 19.92 -9.60
N LYS A 537 4.39 20.79 -10.62
CA LYS A 537 4.67 22.22 -10.48
C LYS A 537 5.97 22.46 -9.68
N ARG A 538 5.87 22.85 -8.42
CA ARG A 538 7.02 23.12 -7.52
C ARG A 538 7.22 22.02 -6.47
N ARG A 539 6.31 21.06 -6.36
CA ARG A 539 6.33 20.02 -5.33
C ARG A 539 6.97 18.75 -5.87
N ALA A 540 7.98 18.23 -5.18
CA ALA A 540 8.49 16.88 -5.43
C ALA A 540 7.47 15.84 -4.90
N LEU A 541 7.18 14.84 -5.72
CA LEU A 541 6.20 13.79 -5.44
C LEU A 541 6.89 12.46 -5.10
N ALA A 542 7.88 12.07 -5.90
CA ALA A 542 8.61 10.83 -5.73
C ALA A 542 10.09 11.02 -6.10
N VAL A 543 10.93 10.21 -5.48
CA VAL A 543 12.37 10.17 -5.72
C VAL A 543 12.77 8.78 -6.23
N SER A 544 13.73 8.71 -7.14
CA SER A 544 14.36 7.46 -7.59
C SER A 544 15.88 7.57 -7.57
N CYS A 545 16.54 6.61 -6.92
CA CYS A 545 17.99 6.55 -6.80
C CYS A 545 18.50 5.10 -6.83
N ALA A 546 19.80 4.95 -7.03
CA ALA A 546 20.47 3.66 -7.01
C ALA A 546 21.76 3.70 -6.16
N TRP A 547 22.20 2.52 -5.71
CA TRP A 547 23.27 2.33 -4.72
C TRP A 547 24.11 1.07 -5.01
N ARG A 548 25.33 1.02 -4.47
CA ARG A 548 26.26 -0.14 -4.53
C ARG A 548 26.84 -0.54 -3.17
#